data_AF-A0A7G8VB21-F1
#
_entry.id   AF-A0A7G8VB21-F1
#
_cell.length_a   1.000
_cell.length_b   1.000
_cell.length_c   1.000
_cell.angle_alpha   90.00
_cell.angle_beta   90.00
_cell.angle_gamma   90.00
#
_symmetry.space_group_name_H-M   'P 1'
#
loop_
_entity.id
_entity.type
_entity.pdbx_description
1 polymer ?
#
loop_
_entity_poly.entity_id
_entity_poly.type
_entity_poly.pdbx_seq_one_letter_code
_entity_poly.pdbx_strand_id
1 'polypeptide(L)'
;MSGEAFRQITLVSVTGLPDARGAAMALQLSQSQMPGTCALLCSPQAPDDLAPGIGHVAIAPMNYHEYGWFMMFALWRVVQTDFALVVQDDGWVVNAANWSDEFLGCDYIGAPIHLAKIDSPQGTFWRNSFDWAQELHKTDHIVTPIQNGGFSLRSRRFMKALVNHPHIRVEIPPPDVVEGDPLRMHWQHNALLEDVQLSGVLRPTLEAVGMRFAPLELARSFAIEHAGPQLHHGYDAMQLFGHHAKVRQLVSLAPLTLRSLIPLSQLDSWYGEREILQMFERNGYLIEFAPEPPPHQA
;
A
#
# COMPACT_ATOMS: atom_id res chain seq x y z
N MET A 1 -14.77 -14.28 15.59
CA MET A 1 -15.94 -13.50 15.14
C MET A 1 -15.56 -12.58 13.95
N SER A 2 -14.65 -12.97 13.05
CA SER A 2 -14.18 -12.15 11.93
C SER A 2 -14.94 -12.36 10.61
N GLY A 3 -15.64 -13.50 10.45
CA GLY A 3 -16.28 -13.86 9.18
C GLY A 3 -17.45 -12.97 8.75
N GLU A 4 -18.07 -12.21 9.66
CA GLU A 4 -19.13 -11.27 9.33
C GLU A 4 -18.58 -9.93 8.83
N ALA A 5 -17.46 -9.46 9.41
CA ALA A 5 -16.74 -8.28 8.95
C ALA A 5 -16.25 -8.45 7.50
N PHE A 6 -15.71 -9.62 7.17
CA PHE A 6 -15.16 -9.90 5.84
C PHE A 6 -16.19 -9.84 4.70
N ARG A 7 -17.47 -10.08 4.98
CA ARG A 7 -18.55 -9.98 3.97
C ARG A 7 -18.80 -8.55 3.49
N GLN A 8 -18.35 -7.56 4.25
CA GLN A 8 -18.45 -6.14 3.90
C GLN A 8 -17.27 -5.67 3.04
N ILE A 9 -16.33 -6.56 2.71
CA ILE A 9 -15.07 -6.22 2.05
C ILE A 9 -14.98 -6.91 0.68
N THR A 10 -14.62 -6.13 -0.34
CA THR A 10 -14.07 -6.67 -1.59
C THR A 10 -12.55 -6.57 -1.55
N LEU A 11 -11.86 -7.70 -1.67
CA LEU A 11 -10.46 -7.73 -2.06
C LEU A 11 -10.37 -7.32 -3.53
N VAL A 12 -9.60 -6.28 -3.84
CA VAL A 12 -9.50 -5.76 -5.21
C VAL A 12 -8.05 -5.55 -5.60
N SER A 13 -7.68 -6.07 -6.76
CA SER A 13 -6.42 -5.73 -7.42
C SER A 13 -6.72 -5.03 -8.73
N VAL A 14 -6.00 -3.95 -9.00
CA VAL A 14 -6.12 -3.17 -10.25
C VAL A 14 -4.74 -3.09 -10.87
N THR A 15 -4.60 -3.55 -12.10
CA THR A 15 -3.35 -3.43 -12.86
C THR A 15 -3.65 -3.05 -14.30
N GLY A 16 -2.94 -2.04 -14.81
CA GLY A 16 -3.00 -1.66 -16.22
C GLY A 16 -2.08 -2.48 -17.11
N LEU A 17 -1.27 -3.38 -16.53
CA LEU A 17 -0.28 -4.16 -17.24
C LEU A 17 -0.91 -5.37 -17.94
N PRO A 18 -0.32 -5.86 -19.05
CA PRO A 18 -0.80 -7.07 -19.71
C PRO A 18 -0.68 -8.32 -18.83
N ASP A 19 0.39 -8.43 -18.03
CA ASP A 19 0.57 -9.54 -17.09
C ASP A 19 -0.04 -9.19 -15.74
N ALA A 20 -1.11 -9.91 -15.37
CA ALA A 20 -1.83 -9.74 -14.12
C ALA A 20 -1.67 -10.95 -13.17
N ARG A 21 -0.71 -11.86 -13.44
CA ARG A 21 -0.55 -13.10 -12.65
C ARG A 21 -0.15 -12.83 -11.20
N GLY A 22 0.79 -11.91 -10.95
CA GLY A 22 1.17 -11.52 -9.59
C GLY A 22 0.00 -10.97 -8.78
N ALA A 23 -0.79 -10.07 -9.40
CA ALA A 23 -2.01 -9.52 -8.83
C ALA A 23 -3.07 -10.62 -8.52
N ALA A 24 -3.25 -11.58 -9.44
CA ALA A 24 -4.15 -12.71 -9.24
C ALA A 24 -3.70 -13.62 -8.07
N MET A 25 -2.40 -13.91 -7.97
CA MET A 25 -1.84 -14.71 -6.88
C MET A 25 -1.99 -14.01 -5.52
N ALA A 26 -1.71 -12.71 -5.45
CA ALA A 26 -1.86 -11.92 -4.23
C ALA A 26 -3.32 -11.89 -3.76
N LEU A 27 -4.28 -11.75 -4.70
CA LEU A 27 -5.71 -11.87 -4.41
C LEU A 27 -6.08 -13.27 -3.92
N GLN A 28 -5.62 -14.33 -4.58
CA GLN A 28 -5.94 -15.70 -4.21
C GLN A 28 -5.45 -16.03 -2.80
N LEU A 29 -4.21 -15.64 -2.48
CA LEU A 29 -3.66 -15.81 -1.13
C LEU A 29 -4.47 -15.02 -0.10
N SER A 30 -4.74 -13.74 -0.37
CA SER A 30 -5.52 -12.89 0.53
C SER A 30 -6.95 -13.42 0.75
N GLN A 31 -7.60 -13.93 -0.30
CA GLN A 31 -8.95 -14.50 -0.23
C GLN A 31 -8.97 -15.78 0.62
N SER A 32 -7.94 -16.61 0.53
CA SER A 32 -7.82 -17.83 1.33
C SER A 32 -7.73 -17.54 2.83
N GLN A 33 -7.12 -16.41 3.22
CA GLN A 33 -7.02 -15.94 4.60
C GLN A 33 -8.29 -15.23 5.09
N MET A 34 -9.09 -14.65 4.18
CA MET A 34 -10.27 -13.85 4.50
C MET A 34 -11.56 -14.47 3.93
N PRO A 35 -12.04 -15.61 4.47
CA PRO A 35 -13.22 -16.28 3.95
C PRO A 35 -14.47 -15.40 4.09
N GLY A 36 -15.23 -15.28 3.00
CA GLY A 36 -16.46 -14.47 2.93
C GLY A 36 -16.29 -13.13 2.20
N THR A 37 -15.06 -12.72 1.91
CA THR A 37 -14.79 -11.57 1.02
C THR A 37 -15.19 -11.87 -0.43
N CYS A 38 -15.64 -10.84 -1.14
CA CYS A 38 -15.60 -10.88 -2.61
C CYS A 38 -14.15 -10.63 -3.08
N ALA A 39 -13.72 -11.23 -4.18
CA ALA A 39 -12.44 -10.91 -4.80
C ALA A 39 -12.62 -10.46 -6.25
N LEU A 40 -11.92 -9.40 -6.65
CA LEU A 40 -12.03 -8.80 -7.97
C LEU A 40 -10.67 -8.41 -8.53
N LEU A 41 -10.32 -8.95 -9.68
CA LEU A 41 -9.21 -8.52 -10.50
C LEU A 41 -9.69 -7.56 -11.59
N CYS A 42 -9.14 -6.35 -11.61
CA CYS A 42 -9.35 -5.38 -12.69
C CYS A 42 -8.07 -5.30 -13.52
N SER A 43 -8.10 -5.82 -14.74
CA SER A 43 -6.95 -5.85 -15.64
C SER A 43 -7.39 -5.86 -17.10
N PRO A 44 -6.51 -5.52 -18.07
CA PRO A 44 -6.83 -5.63 -19.49
C PRO A 44 -7.29 -7.02 -19.91
N GLN A 45 -6.64 -8.04 -19.36
CA GLN A 45 -6.94 -9.44 -19.63
C GLN A 45 -6.82 -10.24 -18.33
N ALA A 46 -7.72 -11.20 -18.14
CA ALA A 46 -7.61 -12.18 -17.06
C ALA A 46 -6.50 -13.18 -17.39
N PRO A 47 -5.68 -13.61 -16.41
CA PRO A 47 -4.83 -14.79 -16.58
C PRO A 47 -5.68 -16.05 -16.86
N ASP A 48 -5.16 -16.96 -17.67
CA ASP A 48 -5.85 -18.23 -18.02
C ASP A 48 -6.14 -19.10 -16.79
N ASP A 49 -5.30 -18.98 -15.75
CA ASP A 49 -5.33 -19.72 -14.50
C ASP A 49 -5.93 -18.93 -13.34
N LEU A 50 -6.75 -17.91 -13.61
CA LEU A 50 -7.42 -17.12 -12.57
C LEU A 50 -8.23 -18.02 -11.63
N ALA A 51 -7.92 -17.96 -10.34
CA ALA A 51 -8.51 -18.85 -9.35
C ALA A 51 -10.04 -18.73 -9.28
N PRO A 52 -10.76 -19.86 -9.09
CA PRO A 52 -12.21 -19.83 -8.92
C PRO A 52 -12.57 -18.98 -7.68
N GLY A 53 -13.56 -18.10 -7.83
CA GLY A 53 -13.98 -17.18 -6.77
C GLY A 53 -13.38 -15.77 -6.88
N ILE A 54 -12.45 -15.53 -7.81
CA ILE A 54 -11.99 -14.19 -8.19
C ILE A 54 -12.74 -13.77 -9.45
N GLY A 55 -13.54 -12.70 -9.35
CA GLY A 55 -14.16 -12.09 -10.52
C GLY A 55 -13.16 -11.28 -11.35
N HIS A 56 -13.40 -11.15 -12.64
CA HIS A 56 -12.60 -10.29 -13.52
C HIS A 56 -13.44 -9.14 -14.09
N VAL A 57 -12.87 -7.93 -14.07
CA VAL A 57 -13.40 -6.76 -14.79
C VAL A 57 -12.34 -6.29 -15.77
N ALA A 58 -12.65 -6.38 -17.06
CA ALA A 58 -11.78 -5.83 -18.09
C ALA A 58 -11.71 -4.30 -17.98
N ILE A 59 -10.49 -3.76 -17.94
CA ILE A 59 -10.22 -2.32 -17.99
C ILE A 59 -9.26 -2.00 -19.14
N ALA A 60 -9.17 -0.74 -19.56
CA ALA A 60 -8.15 -0.35 -20.54
C ALA A 60 -6.74 -0.51 -19.94
N PRO A 61 -5.69 -0.78 -20.76
CA PRO A 61 -4.32 -0.69 -20.30
C PRO A 61 -4.04 0.68 -19.68
N MET A 62 -3.24 0.69 -18.61
CA MET A 62 -2.91 1.91 -17.85
C MET A 62 -1.43 1.93 -17.49
N ASN A 63 -0.80 3.09 -17.59
CA ASN A 63 0.45 3.34 -16.89
C ASN A 63 0.18 3.63 -15.40
N TYR A 64 1.25 3.87 -14.63
CA TYR A 64 1.13 4.06 -13.19
C TYR A 64 0.39 5.36 -12.78
N HIS A 65 0.42 6.41 -13.61
CA HIS A 65 -0.37 7.62 -13.36
C HIS A 65 -1.86 7.38 -13.61
N GLU A 66 -2.20 6.66 -14.69
CA GLU A 66 -3.57 6.25 -15.01
C GLU A 66 -4.14 5.30 -13.94
N TYR A 67 -3.30 4.41 -13.39
CA TYR A 67 -3.65 3.64 -12.20
C TYR A 67 -4.06 4.56 -11.05
N GLY A 68 -3.26 5.58 -10.71
CA GLY A 68 -3.60 6.53 -9.65
C GLY A 68 -4.94 7.24 -9.89
N TRP A 69 -5.21 7.65 -11.13
CA TRP A 69 -6.50 8.22 -11.51
C TRP A 69 -7.66 7.24 -11.35
N PHE A 70 -7.47 5.98 -11.74
CA PHE A 70 -8.47 4.94 -11.55
C PHE A 70 -8.79 4.75 -10.06
N MET A 71 -7.75 4.66 -9.22
CA MET A 71 -7.91 4.47 -7.78
C MET A 71 -8.63 5.63 -7.10
N MET A 72 -8.39 6.87 -7.54
CA MET A 72 -9.01 8.08 -7.00
C MET A 72 -10.45 8.32 -7.49
N PHE A 73 -10.75 7.99 -8.75
CA PHE A 73 -11.99 8.44 -9.40
C PHE A 73 -12.92 7.32 -9.89
N ALA A 74 -12.43 6.09 -10.01
CA ALA A 74 -13.16 4.99 -10.65
C ALA A 74 -13.30 3.73 -9.79
N LEU A 75 -12.49 3.52 -8.75
CA LEU A 75 -12.52 2.30 -7.92
C LEU A 75 -13.93 1.96 -7.38
N TRP A 76 -14.69 2.97 -6.95
CA TRP A 76 -16.07 2.81 -6.46
C TRP A 76 -17.04 2.22 -7.49
N ARG A 77 -16.72 2.29 -8.79
CA ARG A 77 -17.56 1.76 -9.87
C ARG A 77 -17.50 0.24 -9.95
N VAL A 78 -16.36 -0.34 -9.58
CA VAL A 78 -16.12 -1.79 -9.68
C VAL A 78 -16.31 -2.51 -8.34
N VAL A 79 -16.06 -1.83 -7.22
CA VAL A 79 -16.37 -2.35 -5.88
C VAL A 79 -17.80 -1.99 -5.49
N GLN A 80 -18.59 -2.92 -4.96
CA GLN A 80 -19.98 -2.67 -4.53
C GLN A 80 -20.22 -2.82 -3.02
N THR A 81 -19.31 -3.48 -2.32
CA THR A 81 -19.31 -3.66 -0.87
C THR A 81 -18.98 -2.36 -0.13
N ASP A 82 -19.13 -2.35 1.20
CA ASP A 82 -18.90 -1.17 2.04
C ASP A 82 -17.42 -0.77 2.11
N PHE A 83 -16.52 -1.73 1.90
CA PHE A 83 -15.07 -1.51 1.92
C PHE A 83 -14.36 -2.24 0.77
N ALA A 84 -13.29 -1.64 0.29
CA ALA A 84 -12.31 -2.26 -0.60
C ALA A 84 -11.01 -2.48 0.17
N LEU A 85 -10.47 -3.70 0.18
CA LEU A 85 -9.07 -3.94 0.53
C LEU A 85 -8.28 -4.07 -0.77
N VAL A 86 -7.51 -3.03 -1.09
CA VAL A 86 -6.60 -3.00 -2.23
C VAL A 86 -5.45 -3.96 -1.97
N VAL A 87 -5.14 -4.79 -2.96
CA VAL A 87 -4.09 -5.82 -2.93
C VAL A 87 -3.33 -5.72 -4.26
N GLN A 88 -2.15 -5.11 -4.26
CA GLN A 88 -1.26 -5.10 -5.44
C GLN A 88 -0.49 -6.42 -5.58
N ASP A 89 0.24 -6.58 -6.69
CA ASP A 89 1.05 -7.78 -6.94
C ASP A 89 2.21 -7.95 -5.94
N ASP A 90 2.64 -6.86 -5.33
CA ASP A 90 3.67 -6.77 -4.29
C ASP A 90 3.13 -6.49 -2.88
N GLY A 91 1.81 -6.64 -2.65
CA GLY A 91 1.22 -6.52 -1.32
C GLY A 91 -0.01 -7.38 -1.09
N TRP A 92 -0.06 -8.10 0.03
CA TRP A 92 -1.12 -9.07 0.34
C TRP A 92 -1.32 -9.26 1.85
N VAL A 93 -2.40 -9.94 2.21
CA VAL A 93 -2.69 -10.33 3.59
C VAL A 93 -1.68 -11.38 4.03
N VAL A 94 -0.93 -11.08 5.09
CA VAL A 94 0.08 -12.00 5.63
C VAL A 94 -0.54 -12.92 6.66
N ASN A 95 -1.27 -12.36 7.62
CA ASN A 95 -1.92 -13.11 8.70
C ASN A 95 -3.27 -12.50 9.07
N ALA A 96 -4.36 -13.12 8.62
CA ALA A 96 -5.72 -12.64 8.94
C ALA A 96 -6.12 -12.77 10.41
N ALA A 97 -5.36 -13.53 11.23
CA ALA A 97 -5.59 -13.56 12.68
C ALA A 97 -5.30 -12.21 13.35
N ASN A 98 -4.50 -11.35 12.71
CA ASN A 98 -4.18 -10.00 13.18
C ASN A 98 -5.21 -8.95 12.72
N TRP A 99 -6.31 -9.38 12.11
CA TRP A 99 -7.39 -8.46 11.75
C TRP A 99 -8.00 -7.79 12.99
N SER A 100 -8.19 -6.47 12.92
CA SER A 100 -8.91 -5.68 13.91
C SER A 100 -10.12 -5.00 13.27
N ASP A 101 -11.30 -5.13 13.88
CA ASP A 101 -12.51 -4.44 13.42
C ASP A 101 -12.38 -2.90 13.53
N GLU A 102 -11.40 -2.40 14.29
CA GLU A 102 -11.05 -0.97 14.32
C GLU A 102 -10.63 -0.44 12.94
N PHE A 103 -10.11 -1.30 12.05
CA PHE A 103 -9.79 -0.92 10.68
C PHE A 103 -11.03 -0.40 9.93
N LEU A 104 -12.21 -0.96 10.20
CA LEU A 104 -13.49 -0.51 9.62
C LEU A 104 -13.99 0.82 10.22
N GLY A 105 -13.38 1.30 11.30
CA GLY A 105 -13.64 2.62 11.86
C GLY A 105 -13.04 3.77 11.04
N CYS A 106 -12.17 3.45 10.08
CA CYS A 106 -11.48 4.38 9.19
C CYS A 106 -12.03 4.31 7.77
N ASP A 107 -11.90 5.41 7.03
CA ASP A 107 -12.22 5.49 5.61
C ASP A 107 -11.03 5.18 4.71
N TYR A 108 -9.83 5.38 5.22
CA TYR A 108 -8.59 5.04 4.57
C TYR A 108 -7.58 4.57 5.61
N ILE A 109 -7.01 3.40 5.38
CA ILE A 109 -5.87 2.88 6.14
C ILE A 109 -4.90 2.17 5.20
N GLY A 110 -3.63 2.51 5.32
CA GLY A 110 -2.51 1.83 4.66
C GLY A 110 -1.28 1.90 5.56
N ALA A 111 -0.22 1.17 5.22
CA ALA A 111 1.05 1.22 5.97
C ALA A 111 1.61 2.65 5.98
N PRO A 112 2.09 3.19 7.13
CA PRO A 112 2.82 4.46 7.10
C PRO A 112 4.13 4.27 6.32
N ILE A 113 4.37 5.14 5.35
CA ILE A 113 5.54 5.05 4.47
C ILE A 113 6.66 6.00 4.89
N HIS A 114 7.76 5.93 4.16
CA HIS A 114 8.98 6.70 4.40
C HIS A 114 8.78 8.23 4.30
N LEU A 115 7.67 8.71 3.75
CA LEU A 115 7.33 10.12 3.52
C LEU A 115 6.24 10.65 4.48
N ALA A 116 6.39 11.89 4.96
CA ALA A 116 5.34 12.62 5.65
C ALA A 116 5.32 14.12 5.26
N LYS A 117 4.13 14.71 5.34
CA LYS A 117 3.91 16.16 5.31
C LYS A 117 3.98 16.69 6.75
N ILE A 118 4.65 17.82 6.95
CA ILE A 118 4.80 18.48 8.24
C ILE A 118 4.34 19.92 8.10
N ASP A 119 3.37 20.30 8.93
CA ASP A 119 2.97 21.69 9.10
C ASP A 119 3.57 22.22 10.41
N SER A 120 4.39 23.27 10.32
CA SER A 120 5.00 23.95 11.47
C SER A 120 4.70 25.46 11.45
N PRO A 121 5.03 26.22 12.50
CA PRO A 121 4.85 27.67 12.51
C PRO A 121 5.65 28.41 11.43
N GLN A 122 6.70 27.78 10.89
CA GLN A 122 7.54 28.34 9.82
C GLN A 122 7.04 27.99 8.41
N GLY A 123 6.02 27.13 8.31
CA GLY A 123 5.41 26.71 7.05
C GLY A 123 5.32 25.19 6.91
N THR A 124 4.86 24.77 5.74
CA THR A 124 4.72 23.36 5.37
C THR A 124 5.97 22.85 4.67
N PHE A 125 6.46 21.68 5.07
CA PHE A 125 7.54 20.97 4.40
C PHE A 125 7.33 19.45 4.43
N TRP A 126 8.16 18.71 3.70
CA TRP A 126 8.07 17.25 3.60
C TRP A 126 9.38 16.61 4.08
N ARG A 127 9.28 15.50 4.81
CA ARG A 127 10.46 14.71 5.23
C ARG A 127 10.30 13.26 4.78
N ASN A 128 11.42 12.68 4.37
CA ASN A 128 11.47 11.32 3.84
C ASN A 128 12.28 10.39 4.76
N SER A 129 12.49 9.13 4.34
CA SER A 129 13.33 8.13 5.02
C SER A 129 12.94 7.83 6.48
N PHE A 130 11.67 8.01 6.84
CA PHE A 130 11.16 7.93 8.23
C PHE A 130 11.78 8.94 9.22
N ASP A 131 12.65 9.86 8.77
CA ASP A 131 13.20 10.91 9.62
C ASP A 131 12.12 11.86 10.16
N TRP A 132 10.97 11.92 9.47
CA TRP A 132 9.80 12.63 9.94
C TRP A 132 9.29 12.17 11.31
N ALA A 133 9.59 10.92 11.74
CA ALA A 133 9.16 10.44 13.05
C ALA A 133 9.81 11.25 14.20
N GLN A 134 10.98 11.86 13.97
CA GLN A 134 11.60 12.77 14.94
C GLN A 134 10.76 14.03 15.18
N GLU A 135 9.94 14.43 14.20
CA GLU A 135 9.06 15.60 14.29
C GLU A 135 7.86 15.34 15.21
N LEU A 136 7.50 14.08 15.48
CA LEU A 136 6.39 13.70 16.38
C LEU A 136 6.62 14.19 17.83
N HIS A 137 7.87 14.45 18.20
CA HIS A 137 8.22 14.95 19.54
C HIS A 137 8.07 16.47 19.68
N LYS A 138 7.83 17.20 18.58
CA LYS A 138 7.69 18.66 18.58
C LYS A 138 6.21 19.02 18.69
N THR A 139 5.85 19.73 19.75
CA THR A 139 4.44 20.03 20.09
C THR A 139 3.75 21.01 19.14
N ASP A 140 4.52 21.83 18.44
CA ASP A 140 4.05 22.81 17.45
C ASP A 140 4.05 22.27 16.02
N HIS A 141 4.38 20.99 15.84
CA HIS A 141 4.38 20.32 14.54
C HIS A 141 3.15 19.43 14.38
N ILE A 142 2.50 19.51 13.23
CA ILE A 142 1.49 18.54 12.80
C ILE A 142 2.14 17.64 11.76
N VAL A 143 2.40 16.40 12.16
CA VAL A 143 2.99 15.38 11.28
C VAL A 143 1.88 14.55 10.67
N THR A 144 1.86 14.51 9.34
CA THR A 144 0.91 13.73 8.54
C THR A 144 1.68 12.69 7.74
N PRO A 145 1.88 11.48 8.29
CA PRO A 145 2.51 10.38 7.56
C PRO A 145 1.66 9.97 6.37
N ILE A 146 2.32 9.79 5.22
CA ILE A 146 1.67 9.21 4.05
C ILE A 146 1.40 7.73 4.33
N GLN A 147 0.23 7.26 3.91
CA GLN A 147 -0.21 5.89 4.07
C GLN A 147 -0.32 5.21 2.71
N ASN A 148 0.43 4.13 2.54
CA ASN A 148 0.57 3.36 1.31
C ASN A 148 -0.78 3.06 0.65
N GLY A 149 -0.85 3.18 -0.68
CA GLY A 149 -2.05 2.91 -1.46
C GLY A 149 -2.18 1.48 -1.98
N GLY A 150 -1.06 0.76 -2.13
CA GLY A 150 -0.98 -0.56 -2.78
C GLY A 150 -1.45 -1.74 -1.93
N PHE A 151 -1.37 -1.62 -0.60
CA PHE A 151 -2.15 -2.45 0.34
C PHE A 151 -2.89 -1.52 1.30
N SER A 152 -4.16 -1.24 0.98
CA SER A 152 -4.96 -0.25 1.72
C SER A 152 -6.43 -0.65 1.81
N LEU A 153 -7.05 -0.42 2.97
CA LEU A 153 -8.49 -0.55 3.14
C LEU A 153 -9.13 0.83 2.93
N ARG A 154 -10.16 0.89 2.08
CA ARG A 154 -10.86 2.11 1.69
C ARG A 154 -12.36 1.93 1.83
N SER A 155 -13.04 2.81 2.54
CA SER A 155 -14.51 2.76 2.61
C SER A 155 -15.14 3.18 1.29
N ARG A 156 -16.36 2.73 1.04
CA ARG A 156 -17.13 3.10 -0.16
C ARG A 156 -17.38 4.58 -0.26
N ARG A 157 -17.58 5.27 0.86
CA ARG A 157 -17.72 6.73 0.86
C ARG A 157 -16.41 7.43 0.53
N PHE A 158 -15.27 6.88 0.96
CA PHE A 158 -13.95 7.40 0.60
C PHE A 158 -13.68 7.29 -0.90
N MET A 159 -13.94 6.12 -1.49
CA MET A 159 -13.77 5.88 -2.93
C MET A 159 -14.63 6.82 -3.81
N LYS A 160 -15.68 7.41 -3.24
CA LYS A 160 -16.56 8.39 -3.90
C LYS A 160 -16.27 9.83 -3.50
N ALA A 161 -15.34 10.08 -2.57
CA ALA A 161 -15.17 11.39 -1.95
C ALA A 161 -14.88 12.49 -2.99
N LEU A 162 -13.94 12.27 -3.90
CA LEU A 162 -13.56 13.26 -4.92
C LEU A 162 -14.67 13.49 -5.98
N VAL A 163 -15.56 12.52 -6.17
CA VAL A 163 -16.73 12.66 -7.07
C VAL A 163 -17.86 13.40 -6.38
N ASN A 164 -18.11 13.10 -5.10
CA ASN A 164 -19.17 13.72 -4.29
C ASN A 164 -18.81 15.14 -3.83
N HIS A 165 -17.52 15.45 -3.74
CA HIS A 165 -16.98 16.73 -3.30
C HIS A 165 -16.11 17.35 -4.41
N PRO A 166 -16.70 17.82 -5.53
CA PRO A 166 -15.94 18.31 -6.71
C PRO A 166 -15.15 19.60 -6.48
N HIS A 167 -15.27 20.22 -5.29
CA HIS A 167 -14.42 21.32 -4.85
C HIS A 167 -13.06 20.83 -4.34
N ILE A 168 -12.93 19.55 -3.95
CA ILE A 168 -11.66 18.91 -3.65
C ILE A 168 -11.06 18.47 -4.97
N ARG A 169 -9.96 19.10 -5.37
CA ARG A 169 -9.31 18.85 -6.66
C ARG A 169 -7.92 18.33 -6.45
N VAL A 170 -7.55 17.32 -7.23
CA VAL A 170 -6.16 16.86 -7.30
C VAL A 170 -5.33 17.98 -7.92
N GLU A 171 -4.29 18.40 -7.22
CA GLU A 171 -3.36 19.43 -7.66
C GLU A 171 -1.99 18.81 -7.90
N ILE A 172 -1.48 18.97 -9.13
CA ILE A 172 -0.15 18.52 -9.50
C ILE A 172 0.71 19.77 -9.72
N PRO A 173 1.72 20.03 -8.87
CA PRO A 173 2.63 21.14 -9.08
C PRO A 173 3.52 20.89 -10.31
N PRO A 174 4.15 21.93 -10.87
CA PRO A 174 5.24 21.76 -11.83
C PRO A 174 6.35 20.86 -11.25
N PRO A 175 7.13 20.15 -12.10
CA PRO A 175 8.27 19.37 -11.62
C PRO A 175 9.32 20.29 -11.00
N ASP A 176 9.95 19.83 -9.92
CA ASP A 176 11.03 20.56 -9.23
C ASP A 176 12.30 20.60 -10.07
N VAL A 177 12.59 19.49 -10.76
CA VAL A 177 13.78 19.31 -11.58
C VAL A 177 13.42 18.61 -12.88
N VAL A 178 14.03 19.06 -13.97
CA VAL A 178 13.98 18.41 -15.28
C VAL A 178 15.40 18.21 -15.77
N GLU A 179 15.93 16.99 -15.62
CA GLU A 179 17.35 16.69 -15.87
C GLU A 179 17.58 15.23 -16.32
N GLY A 180 18.82 14.89 -16.66
CA GLY A 180 19.23 13.53 -17.06
C GLY A 180 19.23 13.27 -18.57
N ASP A 181 19.80 12.12 -18.95
CA ASP A 181 19.76 11.55 -20.30
C ASP A 181 19.35 10.05 -20.22
N PRO A 182 18.12 9.68 -20.60
CA PRO A 182 17.08 10.54 -21.15
C PRO A 182 16.55 11.55 -20.11
N LEU A 183 16.06 12.69 -20.59
CA LEU A 183 15.48 13.77 -19.78
C LEU A 183 14.29 13.26 -18.95
N ARG A 184 14.29 13.54 -17.65
CA ARG A 184 13.26 13.10 -16.69
C ARG A 184 12.76 14.26 -15.84
N MET A 185 11.48 14.22 -15.53
CA MET A 185 10.83 15.14 -14.60
C MET A 185 10.80 14.52 -13.21
N HIS A 186 11.15 15.30 -12.21
CA HIS A 186 11.21 14.86 -10.81
C HIS A 186 10.37 15.76 -9.92
N TRP A 187 9.60 15.14 -9.04
CA TRP A 187 8.84 15.77 -7.97
C TRP A 187 9.38 15.26 -6.65
N GLN A 188 10.02 16.12 -5.84
CA GLN A 188 10.68 15.73 -4.60
C GLN A 188 9.73 15.08 -3.59
N HIS A 189 8.45 15.43 -3.65
CA HIS A 189 7.43 14.94 -2.71
C HIS A 189 6.51 13.90 -3.34
N ASN A 190 6.86 13.37 -4.52
CA ASN A 190 6.08 12.34 -5.19
C ASN A 190 4.60 12.71 -5.39
N ALA A 191 4.31 13.98 -5.69
CA ALA A 191 2.96 14.53 -5.79
C ALA A 191 2.07 13.86 -6.86
N LEU A 192 2.65 13.01 -7.72
CA LEU A 192 1.91 12.24 -8.72
C LEU A 192 1.35 10.92 -8.18
N LEU A 193 1.77 10.46 -7.00
CA LEU A 193 1.30 9.23 -6.39
C LEU A 193 -0.08 9.44 -5.75
N GLU A 194 -0.97 8.46 -5.90
CA GLU A 194 -2.34 8.62 -5.43
C GLU A 194 -2.43 8.59 -3.92
N ASP A 195 -1.59 7.81 -3.25
CA ASP A 195 -1.51 7.76 -1.80
C ASP A 195 -0.97 9.05 -1.20
N VAL A 196 0.03 9.68 -1.83
CA VAL A 196 0.51 11.02 -1.47
C VAL A 196 -0.60 12.07 -1.63
N GLN A 197 -1.36 12.00 -2.72
CA GLN A 197 -2.51 12.88 -2.94
C GLN A 197 -3.57 12.66 -1.86
N LEU A 198 -4.01 11.42 -1.65
CA LEU A 198 -5.13 11.10 -0.76
C LEU A 198 -4.78 11.28 0.72
N SER A 199 -3.62 10.78 1.17
CA SER A 199 -3.24 10.74 2.57
C SER A 199 -2.33 11.89 3.03
N GLY A 200 -1.88 12.73 2.09
CA GLY A 200 -1.05 13.91 2.36
C GLY A 200 -1.68 15.21 1.89
N VAL A 201 -1.67 15.44 0.58
CA VAL A 201 -2.06 16.73 -0.03
C VAL A 201 -3.53 17.05 0.22
N LEU A 202 -4.42 16.12 -0.08
CA LEU A 202 -5.87 16.27 0.03
C LEU A 202 -6.42 15.86 1.38
N ARG A 203 -5.59 15.28 2.26
CA ARG A 203 -6.05 14.79 3.56
C ARG A 203 -6.76 15.87 4.39
N PRO A 204 -6.26 17.11 4.54
CA PRO A 204 -6.97 18.14 5.31
C PRO A 204 -8.37 18.46 4.76
N THR A 205 -8.53 18.52 3.44
CA THR A 205 -9.83 18.82 2.81
C THR A 205 -10.77 17.61 2.85
N LEU A 206 -10.24 16.39 2.75
CA LEU A 206 -11.00 15.15 2.95
C LEU A 206 -11.46 14.99 4.41
N GLU A 207 -10.62 15.30 5.39
CA GLU A 207 -10.99 15.32 6.81
C GLU A 207 -12.04 16.39 7.10
N ALA A 208 -11.94 17.56 6.46
CA ALA A 208 -12.93 18.64 6.60
C ALA A 208 -14.34 18.24 6.11
N VAL A 209 -14.45 17.29 5.16
CA VAL A 209 -15.73 16.69 4.74
C VAL A 209 -16.07 15.39 5.49
N GLY A 210 -15.34 15.10 6.57
CA GLY A 210 -15.64 14.02 7.50
C GLY A 210 -15.06 12.65 7.14
N MET A 211 -14.07 12.58 6.24
CA MET A 211 -13.30 11.34 6.03
C MET A 211 -12.34 11.11 7.20
N ARG A 212 -12.15 9.84 7.58
CA ARG A 212 -11.31 9.42 8.70
C ARG A 212 -10.13 8.61 8.18
N PHE A 213 -8.92 9.12 8.37
CA PHE A 213 -7.71 8.35 8.12
C PHE A 213 -7.28 7.62 9.38
N ALA A 214 -6.66 6.46 9.22
CA ALA A 214 -6.14 5.75 10.39
C ALA A 214 -5.08 6.58 11.14
N PRO A 215 -5.13 6.58 12.49
CA PRO A 215 -4.03 7.11 13.27
C PRO A 215 -2.78 6.24 13.08
N LEU A 216 -1.61 6.83 13.35
CA LEU A 216 -0.31 6.19 13.09
C LEU A 216 -0.20 4.78 13.68
N GLU A 217 -0.55 4.60 14.96
CA GLU A 217 -0.42 3.30 15.63
C GLU A 217 -1.34 2.23 15.03
N LEU A 218 -2.55 2.60 14.61
CA LEU A 218 -3.45 1.67 13.92
C LEU A 218 -2.88 1.29 12.54
N ALA A 219 -2.37 2.28 11.80
CA ALA A 219 -1.73 2.07 10.50
C ALA A 219 -0.49 1.15 10.59
N ARG A 220 0.31 1.26 11.67
CA ARG A 220 1.47 0.40 11.94
C ARG A 220 1.11 -1.06 12.23
N SER A 221 -0.09 -1.31 12.78
CA SER A 221 -0.59 -2.68 12.98
C SER A 221 -1.21 -3.28 11.71
N PHE A 222 -1.74 -2.42 10.83
CA PHE A 222 -2.41 -2.84 9.61
C PHE A 222 -1.46 -3.44 8.58
N ALA A 223 -0.38 -2.73 8.25
CA ALA A 223 0.59 -3.22 7.28
C ALA A 223 1.96 -2.53 7.40
N ILE A 224 2.95 -3.10 6.71
CA ILE A 224 4.29 -2.51 6.57
C ILE A 224 4.70 -2.41 5.09
N GLU A 225 5.31 -1.26 4.74
CA GLU A 225 6.01 -1.09 3.48
C GLU A 225 7.50 -1.38 3.65
N HIS A 226 8.17 -0.49 4.37
CA HIS A 226 9.55 -0.64 4.81
C HIS A 226 9.61 -0.31 6.30
N ALA A 227 10.56 -0.92 7.01
CA ALA A 227 10.88 -0.50 8.36
C ALA A 227 11.91 0.64 8.34
N GLY A 228 11.85 1.49 9.37
CA GLY A 228 12.75 2.63 9.53
C GLY A 228 13.05 2.83 11.01
N PRO A 229 14.29 3.15 11.39
CA PRO A 229 14.74 3.09 12.78
C PRO A 229 13.99 4.06 13.70
N GLN A 230 13.56 5.21 13.20
CA GLN A 230 12.88 6.21 14.03
C GLN A 230 11.41 5.85 14.30
N LEU A 231 10.78 5.07 13.41
CA LEU A 231 9.36 4.71 13.55
C LEU A 231 9.19 3.29 14.09
N HIS A 232 10.01 2.34 13.63
CA HIS A 232 9.80 0.90 13.82
C HIS A 232 10.76 0.27 14.84
N HIS A 233 11.47 1.07 15.64
CA HIS A 233 12.29 0.53 16.73
C HIS A 233 11.45 -0.30 17.71
N GLY A 234 11.87 -1.54 17.97
CA GLY A 234 11.18 -2.46 18.89
C GLY A 234 9.82 -2.96 18.40
N TYR A 235 9.51 -2.76 17.11
CA TYR A 235 8.27 -3.23 16.51
C TYR A 235 8.22 -4.78 16.41
N ASP A 236 7.06 -5.37 16.70
CA ASP A 236 6.82 -6.80 16.51
C ASP A 236 6.16 -7.07 15.15
N ALA A 237 6.96 -7.52 14.18
CA ALA A 237 6.49 -7.85 12.84
C ALA A 237 5.39 -8.93 12.85
N MET A 238 5.33 -9.80 13.86
CA MET A 238 4.30 -10.85 13.93
C MET A 238 2.88 -10.30 14.12
N GLN A 239 2.73 -9.04 14.50
CA GLN A 239 1.42 -8.38 14.65
C GLN A 239 0.87 -7.82 13.32
N LEU A 240 1.63 -7.89 12.23
CA LEU A 240 1.21 -7.38 10.93
C LEU A 240 0.02 -8.15 10.37
N PHE A 241 -1.03 -7.43 9.98
CA PHE A 241 -2.12 -8.02 9.21
C PHE A 241 -1.71 -8.24 7.74
N GLY A 242 -1.10 -7.25 7.09
CA GLY A 242 -0.63 -7.33 5.71
C GLY A 242 0.71 -6.65 5.47
N HIS A 243 1.09 -6.55 4.20
CA HIS A 243 2.30 -5.85 3.78
C HIS A 243 2.17 -5.34 2.34
N HIS A 244 3.06 -4.43 1.95
CA HIS A 244 3.23 -3.98 0.57
C HIS A 244 4.67 -3.56 0.31
N ALA A 245 5.47 -4.28 -0.48
CA ALA A 245 6.73 -3.71 -0.96
C ALA A 245 7.25 -4.39 -2.22
N LYS A 246 7.71 -3.56 -3.15
CA LYS A 246 8.32 -3.98 -4.43
C LYS A 246 9.49 -4.96 -4.28
N VAL A 247 10.20 -4.91 -3.15
CA VAL A 247 11.33 -5.80 -2.87
C VAL A 247 10.92 -7.21 -2.46
N ARG A 248 9.62 -7.48 -2.23
CA ARG A 248 9.10 -8.78 -1.80
C ARG A 248 8.08 -9.28 -2.82
N GLN A 249 8.45 -10.33 -3.56
CA GLN A 249 7.61 -10.89 -4.63
C GLN A 249 7.03 -12.24 -4.23
N LEU A 250 5.72 -12.40 -4.38
CA LEU A 250 5.06 -13.70 -4.22
C LEU A 250 5.30 -14.52 -5.50
N VAL A 251 6.08 -15.61 -5.40
CA VAL A 251 6.50 -16.40 -6.58
C VAL A 251 5.79 -17.75 -6.70
N SER A 252 5.24 -18.26 -5.60
CA SER A 252 4.44 -19.50 -5.60
C SER A 252 3.46 -19.52 -4.43
N LEU A 253 2.31 -20.15 -4.64
CA LEU A 253 1.33 -20.44 -3.59
C LEU A 253 1.48 -21.86 -3.01
N ALA A 254 2.14 -22.76 -3.73
CA ALA A 254 2.34 -24.15 -3.32
C ALA A 254 3.68 -24.73 -3.87
N PRO A 255 4.74 -24.87 -3.03
CA PRO A 255 4.81 -24.34 -1.67
C PRO A 255 4.67 -22.81 -1.67
N LEU A 256 4.20 -22.24 -0.56
CA LEU A 256 4.08 -20.79 -0.42
C LEU A 256 5.49 -20.19 -0.37
N THR A 257 5.86 -19.42 -1.39
CA THR A 257 7.23 -18.93 -1.57
C THR A 257 7.23 -17.43 -1.86
N LEU A 258 8.05 -16.71 -1.10
CA LEU A 258 8.38 -15.30 -1.30
C LEU A 258 9.82 -15.19 -1.78
N ARG A 259 10.04 -14.38 -2.81
CA ARG A 259 11.38 -13.96 -3.23
C ARG A 259 11.66 -12.53 -2.79
N SER A 260 12.70 -12.35 -1.98
CA SER A 260 13.30 -11.04 -1.73
C SER A 260 14.15 -10.65 -2.92
N LEU A 261 13.94 -9.44 -3.43
CA LEU A 261 14.79 -8.83 -4.45
C LEU A 261 16.09 -8.27 -3.88
N ILE A 262 16.26 -8.31 -2.56
CA ILE A 262 17.49 -7.93 -1.87
C ILE A 262 18.35 -9.20 -1.75
N PRO A 263 19.62 -9.17 -2.21
CA PRO A 263 20.55 -10.27 -1.97
C PRO A 263 20.76 -10.53 -0.48
N LEU A 264 21.00 -11.79 -0.10
CA LEU A 264 21.16 -12.16 1.32
C LEU A 264 22.32 -11.40 1.97
N SER A 265 23.43 -11.18 1.25
CA SER A 265 24.57 -10.41 1.75
C SER A 265 24.26 -8.95 2.07
N GLN A 266 23.21 -8.38 1.48
CA GLN A 266 22.82 -6.98 1.64
C GLN A 266 21.68 -6.79 2.63
N LEU A 267 21.10 -7.87 3.16
CA LEU A 267 19.89 -7.82 3.97
C LEU A 267 20.03 -6.89 5.18
N ASP A 268 21.19 -6.91 5.85
CA ASP A 268 21.44 -6.10 7.06
C ASP A 268 21.66 -4.61 6.77
N SER A 269 21.76 -4.22 5.49
CA SER A 269 21.74 -2.80 5.09
C SER A 269 20.32 -2.23 5.04
N TRP A 270 19.30 -3.08 5.03
CA TRP A 270 17.89 -2.70 5.07
C TRP A 270 17.35 -2.89 6.48
N TYR A 271 17.12 -1.76 7.16
CA TYR A 271 16.64 -1.78 8.54
C TYR A 271 15.33 -2.59 8.66
N GLY A 272 15.31 -3.56 9.59
CA GLY A 272 14.12 -4.37 9.91
C GLY A 272 13.73 -5.43 8.87
N GLU A 273 14.41 -5.50 7.72
CA GLU A 273 14.02 -6.43 6.65
C GLU A 273 14.23 -7.89 7.06
N ARG A 274 15.26 -8.18 7.85
CA ARG A 274 15.50 -9.52 8.40
C ARG A 274 14.35 -9.98 9.29
N GLU A 275 13.87 -9.13 10.19
CA GLU A 275 12.75 -9.40 11.09
C GLU A 275 11.44 -9.61 10.29
N ILE A 276 11.24 -8.81 9.25
CA ILE A 276 10.12 -8.94 8.31
C ILE A 276 10.17 -10.31 7.60
N LEU A 277 11.31 -10.71 7.04
CA LEU A 277 11.43 -12.01 6.35
C LEU A 277 11.27 -13.19 7.31
N GLN A 278 11.79 -13.08 8.54
CA GLN A 278 11.55 -14.07 9.59
C GLN A 278 10.06 -14.18 9.96
N MET A 279 9.33 -13.07 9.94
CA MET A 279 7.88 -13.09 10.11
C MET A 279 7.19 -13.85 8.96
N PHE A 280 7.63 -13.68 7.70
CA PHE A 280 7.13 -14.49 6.60
C PHE A 280 7.44 -15.99 6.80
N GLU A 281 8.68 -16.35 7.16
CA GLU A 281 9.04 -17.74 7.46
C GLU A 281 8.12 -18.36 8.52
N ARG A 282 7.85 -17.61 9.61
CA ARG A 282 6.95 -18.04 10.68
C ARG A 282 5.49 -18.16 10.25
N ASN A 283 5.09 -17.44 9.20
CA ASN A 283 3.78 -17.57 8.55
C ASN A 283 3.78 -18.63 7.42
N GLY A 284 4.82 -19.47 7.33
CA GLY A 284 4.86 -20.65 6.45
C GLY A 284 5.42 -20.40 5.06
N TYR A 285 6.07 -19.25 4.83
CA TYR A 285 6.69 -18.94 3.55
C TYR A 285 8.10 -19.56 3.47
N LEU A 286 8.42 -20.12 2.31
CA LEU A 286 9.81 -20.34 1.90
C LEU A 286 10.37 -19.01 1.38
N ILE A 287 11.58 -18.66 1.79
CA ILE A 287 12.24 -17.42 1.37
C ILE A 287 13.34 -17.72 0.35
N GLU A 288 13.23 -17.11 -0.81
CA GLU A 288 14.27 -17.04 -1.82
C GLU A 288 14.89 -15.64 -1.85
N PHE A 289 16.15 -15.53 -2.25
CA PHE A 289 16.85 -14.25 -2.38
C PHE A 289 17.27 -14.00 -3.82
N ALA A 290 17.40 -12.73 -4.20
CA ALA A 290 18.02 -12.35 -5.45
C ALA A 290 19.47 -12.85 -5.54
N PRO A 291 20.00 -13.07 -6.76
CA PRO A 291 21.40 -13.42 -6.95
C PRO A 291 22.34 -12.40 -6.31
N GLU A 292 23.45 -12.88 -5.75
CA GLU A 292 24.49 -12.01 -5.19
C GLU A 292 25.14 -11.16 -6.29
N PRO A 293 25.46 -9.88 -6.00
CA PRO A 293 26.19 -9.06 -6.94
C PRO A 293 27.61 -9.64 -7.17
N PRO A 294 28.18 -9.44 -8.36
CA PRO A 294 29.55 -9.87 -8.62
C PRO A 294 30.54 -9.18 -7.65
N PRO A 295 31.64 -9.85 -7.26
CA PRO A 295 32.56 -9.43 -6.19
C PRO A 295 33.30 -8.08 -6.39
N HIS A 296 33.02 -7.36 -7.48
CA HIS A 296 33.64 -6.07 -7.81
C HIS A 296 32.66 -4.88 -7.79
N GLN A 297 31.45 -5.07 -7.26
CA GLN A 297 30.43 -4.01 -7.14
C GLN A 297 29.83 -3.91 -5.73
N ALA A 298 30.51 -4.44 -4.70
CA ALA A 298 30.15 -4.29 -3.29
C ALA A 298 30.81 -3.07 -2.66
#